data_AF-A0A1F4HEQ0-F1
#
_entry.id   AF-A0A1F4HEQ0-F1
#
_cell.length_a   1.000
_cell.length_b   1.000
_cell.length_c   1.000
_cell.angle_alpha   90.00
_cell.angle_beta   90.00
_cell.angle_gamma   90.00
#
_symmetry.space_group_name_H-M   'P 1'
#
loop_
_entity.id
_entity.type
_entity.pdbx_description
1 polymer ?
#
loop_
_entity_poly.entity_id
_entity_poly.type
_entity_poly.pdbx_seq_one_letter_code
_entity_poly.pdbx_strand_id
1 'polypeptide(L)'
;MSWTSAADLRAQVQKLWDKGDLLRPCVQCEAMLPRRLRLLGPTSTELTERFDEVRAWMTDLRRNSPPHSAPRYRIVMREFRHRVLGSNAVPDEVWLDRLDDALALIGKQKEAKRFASLVQLTREQHPALLPWLEKRPLNALALADVWPRLLNVVLWLLAHPRPGIYLRQVDLAGVDSKFIEAYRGVLSELLDLALPLDAIDASASGASQFCRRYGFKDKPLRIRFRLLDPRVALLPDACEQDIGVTQAAFERLDLPVSRVFITENEVNFLAFPPLAGSMVIFGAGYGFEVLAGARWLQQRSLYYWGDIDTHGFAILDQLRAQLPHVHSLLMDRTTLLAHATQWGEEPQPLLRDLPRLTVEEGALFDELRDNRLRARLRLEQERIGFGWLQQALAALPAVSLLDDAT
;
A
#
# COMPACT_ATOMS: atom_id res chain seq x y z
N MET A 1 1.47 -28.28 -37.99
CA MET A 1 0.64 -29.49 -37.77
C MET A 1 -0.39 -29.18 -36.71
N SER A 2 -1.61 -29.72 -36.82
CA SER A 2 -2.73 -29.49 -35.89
C SER A 2 -2.84 -30.53 -34.77
N TRP A 3 -1.99 -31.57 -34.75
CA TRP A 3 -2.03 -32.65 -33.77
C TRP A 3 -1.27 -32.31 -32.50
N THR A 4 -1.78 -32.78 -31.36
CA THR A 4 -1.16 -32.54 -30.05
C THR A 4 0.18 -33.27 -29.94
N SER A 5 1.25 -32.51 -29.73
CA SER A 5 2.60 -33.03 -29.48
C SER A 5 2.84 -33.37 -28.01
N ALA A 6 3.95 -34.05 -27.70
CA ALA A 6 4.37 -34.26 -26.32
C ALA A 6 4.65 -32.92 -25.59
N ALA A 7 5.13 -31.91 -26.33
CA ALA A 7 5.32 -30.56 -25.81
C ALA A 7 3.99 -29.90 -25.41
N ASP A 8 2.92 -30.12 -26.19
CA ASP A 8 1.59 -29.62 -25.86
C ASP A 8 1.01 -30.29 -24.62
N LEU A 9 1.24 -31.60 -24.44
CA LEU A 9 0.86 -32.31 -23.21
C LEU A 9 1.62 -31.75 -22.00
N ARG A 10 2.94 -31.57 -22.11
CA ARG A 10 3.76 -30.94 -21.08
C ARG A 10 3.27 -29.51 -20.77
N ALA A 11 2.89 -28.73 -21.78
CA ALA A 11 2.36 -27.38 -21.60
C ALA A 11 0.99 -27.38 -20.89
N GLN A 12 0.12 -28.37 -21.16
CA GLN A 12 -1.12 -28.53 -20.40
C GLN A 12 -0.84 -28.81 -18.92
N VAL A 13 0.12 -29.68 -18.60
CA VAL A 13 0.52 -29.95 -17.21
C VAL A 13 1.17 -28.74 -16.56
N GLN A 14 1.99 -27.99 -17.30
CA GLN A 14 2.57 -26.74 -16.83
C GLN A 14 1.46 -25.73 -16.44
N LYS A 15 0.39 -25.62 -17.24
CA LYS A 15 -0.77 -24.78 -16.88
C LYS A 15 -1.45 -25.21 -15.58
N LEU A 16 -1.51 -26.52 -15.28
CA LEU A 16 -2.04 -27.00 -14.01
C LEU A 16 -1.13 -26.61 -12.83
N TRP A 17 0.19 -26.65 -13.03
CA TRP A 17 1.17 -26.15 -12.06
C TRP A 17 1.01 -24.65 -11.83
N ASP A 18 0.94 -23.85 -12.90
CA ASP A 18 0.84 -22.39 -12.83
C ASP A 18 -0.46 -21.90 -12.16
N LYS A 19 -1.50 -22.73 -12.18
CA LYS A 19 -2.75 -22.52 -11.43
C LYS A 19 -2.70 -23.00 -9.97
N GLY A 20 -1.64 -23.71 -9.58
CA GLY A 20 -1.48 -24.33 -8.27
C GLY A 20 -2.23 -25.65 -8.09
N ASP A 21 -2.91 -26.15 -9.12
CA ASP A 21 -3.80 -27.32 -9.03
C ASP A 21 -3.04 -28.61 -8.67
N LEU A 22 -1.76 -28.70 -9.05
CA LEU A 22 -0.90 -29.84 -8.71
C LEU A 22 -0.37 -29.80 -7.27
N LEU A 23 -0.44 -28.65 -6.59
CA LEU A 23 0.07 -28.49 -5.22
C LEU A 23 -1.04 -28.62 -4.17
N ARG A 24 -2.29 -28.24 -4.48
CA ARG A 24 -3.42 -28.31 -3.53
C ARG A 24 -3.64 -29.70 -2.89
N PRO A 25 -3.54 -30.83 -3.62
CA PRO A 25 -3.72 -32.15 -3.02
C PRO A 25 -2.74 -32.44 -1.86
N CYS A 26 -1.54 -31.84 -1.88
CA CYS A 26 -0.57 -31.97 -0.79
C CYS A 26 -1.09 -31.38 0.54
N VAL A 27 -1.94 -30.35 0.49
CA VAL A 27 -2.55 -29.73 1.69
C VAL A 27 -3.63 -30.64 2.27
N GLN A 28 -4.46 -31.19 1.40
CA GLN A 28 -5.62 -32.03 1.73
C GLN A 28 -5.24 -33.46 2.15
N CYS A 29 -3.98 -33.87 1.96
CA CYS A 29 -3.53 -35.27 2.09
C CYS A 29 -4.29 -36.23 1.15
N GLU A 30 -4.76 -35.72 0.00
CA GLU A 30 -5.52 -36.49 -0.97
C GLU A 30 -4.62 -36.94 -2.13
N ALA A 31 -4.90 -38.12 -2.67
CA ALA A 31 -4.31 -38.55 -3.92
C ALA A 31 -4.90 -37.72 -5.07
N MET A 32 -4.04 -37.29 -5.99
CA MET A 32 -4.51 -36.66 -7.22
C MET A 32 -5.40 -37.65 -7.99
N LEU A 33 -6.67 -37.26 -8.21
CA LEU A 33 -7.56 -38.03 -9.08
C LEU A 33 -7.00 -38.07 -10.52
N PRO A 34 -7.16 -39.20 -11.25
CA PRO A 34 -6.70 -39.30 -12.63
C PRO A 34 -7.27 -38.17 -13.49
N ARG A 35 -6.39 -37.46 -14.21
CA ARG A 35 -6.78 -36.32 -15.07
C ARG A 35 -6.54 -36.62 -16.53
N ARG A 36 -7.58 -36.47 -17.34
CA ARG A 36 -7.48 -36.54 -18.81
C ARG A 36 -6.83 -35.27 -19.37
N LEU A 37 -5.84 -35.44 -20.22
CA LEU A 37 -5.26 -34.38 -21.03
C LEU A 37 -5.95 -34.32 -22.40
N ARG A 38 -6.02 -33.12 -22.97
CA ARG A 38 -6.57 -32.93 -24.31
C ARG A 38 -5.59 -33.49 -25.33
N LEU A 39 -6.08 -34.39 -26.17
CA LEU A 39 -5.37 -34.97 -27.30
C LEU A 39 -6.15 -34.68 -28.58
N LEU A 40 -5.55 -33.94 -29.51
CA LEU A 40 -6.02 -33.77 -30.88
C LEU A 40 -5.21 -34.74 -31.75
N GLY A 41 -5.88 -35.77 -32.24
CA GLY A 41 -5.31 -36.76 -33.15
C GLY A 41 -5.61 -36.48 -34.62
N PRO A 42 -5.01 -37.26 -35.54
CA PRO A 42 -5.30 -37.19 -36.97
C PRO A 42 -6.74 -37.60 -37.29
N THR A 43 -7.32 -36.95 -38.29
CA THR A 43 -8.61 -37.34 -38.88
C THR A 43 -8.50 -38.61 -39.73
N SER A 44 -9.64 -39.24 -40.07
CA SER A 44 -9.68 -40.44 -40.92
C SER A 44 -9.00 -40.23 -42.29
N THR A 45 -9.10 -39.02 -42.85
CA THR A 45 -8.46 -38.65 -44.12
C THR A 45 -6.94 -38.52 -43.96
N GLU A 46 -6.48 -37.80 -42.93
CA GLU A 46 -5.06 -37.61 -42.63
C GLU A 46 -4.34 -38.92 -42.28
N LEU A 47 -5.06 -39.88 -41.68
CA LEU A 47 -4.54 -41.23 -41.40
C LEU A 47 -4.12 -41.98 -42.68
N THR A 48 -4.76 -41.69 -43.81
CA THR A 48 -4.47 -42.32 -45.09
C THR A 48 -3.45 -41.53 -45.90
N GLU A 49 -3.61 -40.20 -45.97
CA GLU A 49 -2.79 -39.33 -46.81
C GLU A 49 -1.42 -38.99 -46.22
N ARG A 50 -1.29 -39.01 -44.89
CA ARG A 50 -0.09 -38.58 -44.15
C ARG A 50 0.41 -39.66 -43.17
N PHE A 51 0.38 -40.91 -43.62
CA PHE A 51 0.65 -42.09 -42.78
C PHE A 51 2.02 -42.06 -42.07
N ASP A 52 3.09 -41.68 -42.79
CA ASP A 52 4.44 -41.59 -42.21
C ASP A 52 4.54 -40.52 -41.12
N GLU A 53 3.84 -39.38 -41.30
CA GLU A 53 3.78 -38.31 -40.31
C GLU A 53 3.00 -38.76 -39.06
N VAL A 54 1.90 -39.50 -39.24
CA VAL A 54 1.14 -40.08 -38.11
C VAL A 54 2.01 -41.08 -37.34
N ARG A 55 2.76 -41.94 -38.03
CA ARG A 55 3.68 -42.89 -37.37
C ARG A 55 4.79 -42.17 -36.60
N ALA A 56 5.36 -41.10 -37.17
CA ALA A 56 6.36 -40.28 -36.49
C ALA A 56 5.76 -39.59 -35.24
N TRP A 57 4.56 -39.02 -35.36
CA TRP A 57 3.82 -38.41 -34.24
C TRP A 57 3.51 -39.41 -33.12
N MET A 58 3.00 -40.60 -33.44
CA MET A 58 2.75 -41.66 -32.45
C MET A 58 4.05 -42.10 -31.75
N THR A 59 5.15 -42.14 -32.49
CA THR A 59 6.46 -42.48 -31.94
C THR A 59 6.97 -41.38 -31.02
N ASP A 60 6.82 -40.10 -31.39
CA ASP A 60 7.23 -38.96 -30.58
C ASP A 60 6.42 -38.84 -29.27
N LEU A 61 5.10 -39.07 -29.34
CA LEU A 61 4.23 -39.17 -28.17
C LEU A 61 4.62 -40.32 -27.22
N ARG A 62 5.22 -41.39 -27.72
CA ARG A 62 5.72 -42.51 -26.91
C ARG A 62 7.17 -42.33 -26.47
N ARG A 63 8.00 -41.64 -27.26
CA ARG A 63 9.46 -41.47 -27.05
C ARG A 63 9.80 -40.43 -25.99
N ASN A 64 8.95 -39.41 -25.81
CA ASN A 64 9.05 -38.49 -24.67
C ASN A 64 8.61 -39.12 -23.33
N SER A 65 8.33 -40.43 -23.35
CA SER A 65 8.27 -41.30 -22.17
C SER A 65 9.68 -41.89 -21.96
N PRO A 66 10.45 -41.47 -20.95
CA PRO A 66 11.86 -41.84 -20.84
C PRO A 66 12.05 -43.37 -20.75
N PRO A 67 13.14 -43.94 -21.31
CA PRO A 67 13.24 -45.39 -21.52
C PRO A 67 13.49 -46.24 -20.26
N HIS A 68 13.52 -45.67 -19.05
CA HIS A 68 13.97 -46.37 -17.83
C HIS A 68 13.11 -46.08 -16.59
N SER A 69 11.91 -45.54 -16.75
CA SER A 69 10.92 -45.40 -15.66
C SER A 69 9.53 -45.44 -16.29
N ALA A 70 8.53 -45.96 -15.59
CA ALA A 70 7.15 -46.08 -16.07
C ALA A 70 6.67 -44.81 -16.83
N PRO A 71 5.78 -44.95 -17.83
CA PRO A 71 5.36 -43.81 -18.62
C PRO A 71 4.70 -42.73 -17.77
N ARG A 72 5.17 -41.48 -17.89
CA ARG A 72 4.71 -40.31 -17.09
C ARG A 72 3.25 -39.92 -17.37
N TYR A 73 2.62 -40.55 -18.35
CA TYR A 73 1.20 -40.48 -18.64
C TYR A 73 0.78 -41.76 -19.37
N ARG A 74 -0.45 -42.19 -19.15
CA ARG A 74 -1.04 -43.36 -19.81
C ARG A 74 -1.71 -42.93 -21.10
N ILE A 75 -1.38 -43.60 -22.21
CA ILE A 75 -2.04 -43.41 -23.50
C ILE A 75 -3.05 -44.55 -23.69
N VAL A 76 -4.32 -44.21 -23.88
CA VAL A 76 -5.36 -45.15 -24.30
C VAL A 76 -5.39 -45.16 -25.83
N MET A 77 -5.29 -46.35 -26.40
CA MET A 77 -5.31 -46.56 -27.84
C MET A 77 -6.72 -46.94 -28.30
N ARG A 78 -7.19 -46.34 -29.39
CA ARG A 78 -8.44 -46.73 -30.05
C ARG A 78 -8.14 -47.53 -31.31
N GLU A 79 -8.72 -48.72 -31.37
CA GLU A 79 -8.69 -49.54 -32.58
C GLU A 79 -9.64 -48.99 -33.64
N PHE A 80 -9.20 -48.98 -34.89
CA PHE A 80 -10.04 -48.68 -36.03
C PHE A 80 -9.70 -49.60 -37.19
N ARG A 81 -10.72 -49.91 -37.99
CA ARG A 81 -10.59 -50.71 -39.21
C ARG A 81 -10.71 -49.77 -40.39
N HIS A 82 -9.69 -49.75 -41.25
CA HIS A 82 -9.67 -48.95 -42.47
C HIS A 82 -9.49 -49.83 -43.70
N ARG A 83 -10.21 -49.51 -44.77
CA ARG A 83 -10.25 -50.32 -46.00
C ARG A 83 -8.89 -50.48 -46.69
N VAL A 84 -7.99 -49.50 -46.52
CA VAL A 84 -6.65 -49.46 -47.13
C VAL A 84 -5.54 -49.88 -46.15
N LEU A 85 -5.69 -49.58 -44.86
CA LEU A 85 -4.62 -49.75 -43.86
C LEU A 85 -4.80 -51.02 -42.98
N GLY A 86 -5.94 -51.72 -43.09
CA GLY A 86 -6.25 -52.85 -42.21
C GLY A 86 -6.70 -52.42 -40.81
N SER A 87 -6.51 -53.28 -39.81
CA SER A 87 -6.80 -52.98 -38.40
C SER A 87 -5.59 -52.31 -37.76
N ASN A 88 -5.74 -51.07 -37.29
CA ASN A 88 -4.69 -50.31 -36.61
C ASN A 88 -5.23 -49.69 -35.32
N ALA A 89 -4.32 -49.27 -34.44
CA ALA A 89 -4.67 -48.55 -33.23
C ALA A 89 -3.95 -47.19 -33.19
N VAL A 90 -4.69 -46.12 -32.84
CA VAL A 90 -4.16 -44.76 -32.71
C VAL A 90 -4.39 -44.22 -31.30
N PRO A 91 -3.51 -43.35 -30.77
CA PRO A 91 -3.74 -42.64 -29.51
C PRO A 91 -5.08 -41.89 -29.52
N ASP A 92 -5.91 -42.13 -28.50
CA ASP A 92 -7.26 -41.57 -28.37
C ASP A 92 -7.40 -40.74 -27.08
N GLU A 93 -6.82 -41.22 -25.99
CA GLU A 93 -6.82 -40.51 -24.71
C GLU A 93 -5.44 -40.50 -24.06
N VAL A 94 -5.17 -39.44 -23.31
CA VAL A 94 -3.96 -39.34 -22.47
C VAL A 94 -4.38 -39.00 -21.05
N TRP A 95 -3.86 -39.74 -20.08
CA TRP A 95 -4.21 -39.63 -18.67
C TRP A 95 -2.98 -39.44 -17.78
N LEU A 96 -3.10 -38.54 -16.81
CA LEU A 96 -2.19 -38.42 -15.67
C LEU A 96 -2.82 -39.16 -14.49
N ASP A 97 -2.27 -40.33 -14.15
CA ASP A 97 -2.83 -41.16 -13.08
C ASP A 97 -2.26 -40.79 -11.70
N ARG A 98 -1.05 -40.23 -11.63
CA ARG A 98 -0.36 -39.87 -10.37
C ARG A 98 0.21 -38.47 -10.42
N LEU A 99 0.26 -37.82 -9.25
CA LEU A 99 0.87 -36.50 -9.10
C LEU A 99 2.37 -36.52 -9.41
N ASP A 100 3.09 -37.55 -8.94
CA ASP A 100 4.53 -37.68 -9.20
C ASP A 100 4.84 -37.71 -10.69
N ASP A 101 4.02 -38.41 -11.48
CA ASP A 101 4.19 -38.51 -12.93
C ASP A 101 3.99 -37.13 -13.59
N ALA A 102 2.97 -36.39 -13.17
CA ALA A 102 2.69 -35.03 -13.65
C ALA A 102 3.83 -34.06 -13.31
N LEU A 103 4.29 -34.05 -12.05
CA LEU A 103 5.40 -33.21 -11.60
C LEU A 103 6.70 -33.55 -12.33
N ALA A 104 6.92 -34.84 -12.57
CA ALA A 104 8.11 -35.31 -13.22
C ALA A 104 8.09 -34.99 -14.72
N LEU A 105 6.90 -34.98 -15.36
CA LEU A 105 6.73 -34.53 -16.74
C LEU A 105 7.14 -33.07 -16.96
N ILE A 106 6.95 -32.19 -15.96
CA ILE A 106 7.32 -30.77 -16.02
C ILE A 106 8.64 -30.44 -15.31
N GLY A 107 9.22 -31.38 -14.56
CA GLY A 107 10.48 -31.20 -13.83
C GLY A 107 10.35 -30.41 -12.53
N LYS A 108 9.19 -30.46 -11.86
CA LYS A 108 8.85 -29.68 -10.65
C LYS A 108 8.84 -30.50 -9.35
N GLN A 109 9.50 -31.66 -9.34
CA GLN A 109 9.48 -32.55 -8.17
C GLN A 109 10.18 -31.93 -6.95
N LYS A 110 11.26 -31.14 -7.16
CA LYS A 110 11.98 -30.49 -6.05
C LYS A 110 11.11 -29.43 -5.38
N GLU A 111 10.46 -28.59 -6.18
CA GLU A 111 9.53 -27.57 -5.72
C GLU A 111 8.33 -28.17 -4.99
N ALA A 112 7.77 -29.26 -5.51
CA ALA A 112 6.66 -29.96 -4.85
C ALA A 112 7.08 -30.55 -3.49
N LYS A 113 8.26 -31.17 -3.39
CA LYS A 113 8.81 -31.65 -2.10
C LYS A 113 9.00 -30.50 -1.10
N ARG A 114 9.49 -29.35 -1.58
CA ARG A 114 9.64 -28.15 -0.76
C ARG A 114 8.29 -27.65 -0.26
N PHE A 115 7.29 -27.58 -1.13
CA PHE A 115 5.92 -27.22 -0.73
C PHE A 115 5.33 -28.21 0.28
N ALA A 116 5.48 -29.51 0.07
CA ALA A 116 5.03 -30.53 1.02
C ALA A 116 5.66 -30.36 2.41
N SER A 117 6.95 -29.98 2.46
CA SER A 117 7.64 -29.67 3.71
C SER A 117 7.04 -28.44 4.41
N LEU A 118 6.66 -27.40 3.65
CA LEU A 118 5.95 -26.23 4.20
C LEU A 118 4.58 -26.59 4.77
N VAL A 119 3.83 -27.42 4.06
CA VAL A 119 2.52 -27.90 4.50
C VAL A 119 2.65 -28.69 5.79
N GLN A 120 3.62 -29.60 5.87
CA GLN A 120 3.87 -30.37 7.08
C GLN A 120 4.23 -29.46 8.26
N LEU A 121 5.18 -28.54 8.07
CA LEU A 121 5.57 -27.57 9.11
C LEU A 121 4.36 -26.74 9.58
N THR A 122 3.52 -26.29 8.66
CA THR A 122 2.32 -25.51 8.98
C THR A 122 1.29 -26.35 9.73
N ARG A 123 1.11 -27.61 9.35
CA ARG A 123 0.20 -28.54 10.02
C ARG A 123 0.64 -28.84 11.45
N GLU A 124 1.94 -28.96 11.68
CA GLU A 124 2.50 -29.20 13.02
C GLU A 124 2.43 -27.97 13.91
N GLN A 125 2.70 -26.77 13.37
CA GLN A 125 2.76 -25.54 14.17
C GLN A 125 1.43 -24.80 14.29
N HIS A 126 0.71 -24.63 13.18
CA HIS A 126 -0.56 -23.89 13.17
C HIS A 126 -1.50 -24.31 12.00
N PRO A 127 -2.29 -25.39 12.17
CA PRO A 127 -3.16 -25.94 11.14
C PRO A 127 -4.20 -24.97 10.54
N ALA A 128 -4.59 -23.92 11.28
CA ALA A 128 -5.57 -22.94 10.83
C ALA A 128 -5.12 -22.18 9.56
N LEU A 129 -3.83 -22.19 9.24
CA LEU A 129 -3.28 -21.56 8.03
C LEU A 129 -3.31 -22.44 6.79
N LEU A 130 -3.63 -23.74 6.90
CA LEU A 130 -3.69 -24.65 5.75
C LEU A 130 -4.60 -24.16 4.62
N PRO A 131 -5.78 -23.55 4.87
CA PRO A 131 -6.61 -22.97 3.81
C PRO A 131 -5.88 -21.90 2.99
N TRP A 132 -4.94 -21.16 3.58
CA TRP A 132 -4.14 -20.17 2.85
C TRP A 132 -3.17 -20.84 1.87
N LEU A 133 -2.49 -21.90 2.28
CA LEU A 133 -1.59 -22.67 1.41
C LEU A 133 -2.34 -23.33 0.25
N GLU A 134 -3.58 -23.78 0.50
CA GLU A 134 -4.44 -24.34 -0.53
C GLU A 134 -4.90 -23.28 -1.55
N LYS A 135 -5.27 -22.10 -1.05
CA LYS A 135 -5.68 -20.97 -1.89
C LYS A 135 -4.51 -20.40 -2.69
N ARG A 136 -3.31 -20.33 -2.12
CA ARG A 136 -2.12 -19.66 -2.69
C ARG A 136 -0.84 -20.53 -2.65
N PRO A 137 -0.82 -21.71 -3.27
CA PRO A 137 0.29 -22.65 -3.13
C PRO A 137 1.60 -22.15 -3.76
N LEU A 138 1.53 -21.45 -4.90
CA LEU A 138 2.72 -20.88 -5.55
C LEU A 138 3.31 -19.70 -4.76
N ASN A 139 2.47 -18.87 -4.15
CA ASN A 139 2.94 -17.80 -3.26
C ASN A 139 3.62 -18.40 -2.01
N ALA A 140 3.01 -19.42 -1.39
CA ALA A 140 3.62 -20.14 -0.27
C ALA A 140 4.99 -20.72 -0.64
N LEU A 141 5.09 -21.36 -1.81
CA LEU A 141 6.35 -21.90 -2.32
C LEU A 141 7.41 -20.81 -2.55
N ALA A 142 7.03 -19.64 -3.07
CA ALA A 142 7.93 -18.50 -3.23
C ALA A 142 8.44 -17.95 -1.89
N LEU A 143 7.67 -18.12 -0.82
CA LEU A 143 8.00 -17.71 0.55
C LEU A 143 8.69 -18.80 1.37
N ALA A 144 9.06 -19.93 0.76
CA ALA A 144 9.52 -21.10 1.48
C ALA A 144 10.73 -20.84 2.42
N ASP A 145 11.67 -19.97 2.04
CA ASP A 145 12.84 -19.63 2.87
C ASP A 145 12.49 -18.75 4.08
N VAL A 146 11.40 -18.00 3.99
CA VAL A 146 10.95 -17.08 5.05
C VAL A 146 9.77 -17.64 5.85
N TRP A 147 9.19 -18.74 5.40
CA TRP A 147 7.98 -19.32 5.96
C TRP A 147 8.05 -19.62 7.46
N PRO A 148 9.14 -20.23 8.00
CA PRO A 148 9.25 -20.45 9.44
C PRO A 148 9.18 -19.15 10.26
N ARG A 149 9.73 -18.06 9.73
CA ARG A 149 9.68 -16.74 10.37
C ARG A 149 8.28 -16.11 10.31
N LEU A 150 7.54 -16.31 9.22
CA LEU A 150 6.15 -15.89 9.11
C LEU A 150 5.27 -16.62 10.14
N LEU A 151 5.45 -17.95 10.28
CA LEU A 151 4.75 -18.74 11.30
C LEU A 151 5.07 -18.23 12.71
N ASN A 152 6.34 -17.96 13.01
CA ASN A 152 6.74 -17.43 14.31
C ASN A 152 6.06 -16.08 14.63
N VAL A 153 5.90 -15.19 13.64
CA VAL A 153 5.18 -13.91 13.83
C VAL A 153 3.72 -14.16 14.18
N VAL A 154 3.06 -15.08 13.46
CA VAL A 154 1.66 -15.46 13.72
C VAL A 154 1.49 -16.05 15.12
N LEU A 155 2.34 -17.01 15.49
CA LEU A 155 2.34 -17.64 16.81
C LEU A 155 2.61 -16.64 17.93
N TRP A 156 3.53 -15.70 17.72
CA TRP A 156 3.84 -14.66 18.69
C TRP A 156 2.64 -13.74 18.92
N LEU A 157 1.92 -13.36 17.86
CA LEU A 157 0.77 -12.47 17.98
C LEU A 157 -0.47 -13.16 18.55
N LEU A 158 -0.60 -14.47 18.35
CA LEU A 158 -1.56 -15.30 19.07
C LEU A 158 -1.33 -15.29 20.59
N ALA A 159 -0.06 -15.33 21.01
CA ALA A 159 0.30 -15.26 22.42
C ALA A 159 0.21 -13.83 23.00
N HIS A 160 0.30 -12.81 22.15
CA HIS A 160 0.29 -11.39 22.54
C HIS A 160 -0.74 -10.60 21.71
N PRO A 161 -2.05 -10.88 21.86
CA PRO A 161 -3.07 -10.18 21.10
C PRO A 161 -3.04 -8.69 21.42
N ARG A 162 -3.10 -7.86 20.37
CA ARG A 162 -3.10 -6.38 20.46
C ARG A 162 -1.97 -5.83 21.38
N PRO A 163 -0.70 -6.06 21.04
CA PRO A 163 0.42 -5.92 21.98
C PRO A 163 0.72 -4.47 22.41
N GLY A 164 0.25 -3.45 21.69
CA GLY A 164 0.48 -2.05 22.07
C GLY A 164 1.95 -1.60 22.01
N ILE A 165 2.77 -2.29 21.21
CA ILE A 165 4.20 -2.01 21.02
C ILE A 165 4.50 -1.68 19.56
N TYR A 166 5.67 -1.08 19.28
CA TYR A 166 6.14 -0.89 17.92
C TYR A 166 6.65 -2.21 17.32
N LEU A 167 6.60 -2.36 15.99
CA LEU A 167 7.09 -3.56 15.30
C LEU A 167 8.53 -3.94 15.65
N ARG A 168 9.39 -2.94 15.90
CA ARG A 168 10.80 -3.17 16.28
C ARG A 168 10.96 -3.88 17.63
N GLN A 169 9.94 -3.82 18.49
CA GLN A 169 9.93 -4.44 19.81
C GLN A 169 9.43 -5.89 19.78
N VAL A 170 9.04 -6.42 18.61
CA VAL A 170 8.75 -7.85 18.46
C VAL A 170 10.06 -8.62 18.63
N ASP A 171 10.19 -9.33 19.74
CA ASP A 171 11.41 -10.06 20.11
C ASP A 171 11.38 -11.48 19.56
N LEU A 172 11.60 -11.59 18.25
CA LEU A 172 11.65 -12.85 17.52
C LEU A 172 12.97 -12.97 16.76
N ALA A 173 13.66 -14.10 16.94
CA ALA A 173 14.92 -14.37 16.26
C ALA A 173 14.74 -14.33 14.72
N GLY A 174 15.56 -13.50 14.05
CA GLY A 174 15.54 -13.36 12.59
C GLY A 174 14.35 -12.56 12.03
N VAL A 175 13.52 -11.96 12.89
CA VAL A 175 12.39 -11.09 12.52
C VAL A 175 12.68 -9.68 13.00
N ASP A 176 13.02 -8.80 12.06
CA ASP A 176 13.14 -7.37 12.33
C ASP A 176 11.91 -6.60 11.79
N SER A 177 11.85 -5.30 12.05
CA SER A 177 10.75 -4.47 11.57
C SER A 177 10.66 -4.41 10.04
N LYS A 178 11.80 -4.50 9.32
CA LYS A 178 11.81 -4.52 7.84
C LYS A 178 11.21 -5.80 7.30
N PHE A 179 11.43 -6.93 7.98
CA PHE A 179 10.80 -8.19 7.65
C PHE A 179 9.29 -8.10 7.74
N ILE A 180 8.76 -7.62 8.87
CA ILE A 180 7.30 -7.47 9.05
C ILE A 180 6.74 -6.49 8.01
N GLU A 181 7.42 -5.36 7.78
CA GLU A 181 7.05 -4.37 6.76
C GLU A 181 6.97 -4.96 5.35
N ALA A 182 7.97 -5.75 4.94
CA ALA A 182 8.02 -6.38 3.62
C ALA A 182 6.89 -7.39 3.40
N TYR A 183 6.44 -8.07 4.47
CA TYR A 183 5.45 -9.14 4.38
C TYR A 183 4.08 -8.79 4.97
N ARG A 184 3.77 -7.50 5.23
CA ARG A 184 2.48 -7.06 5.80
C ARG A 184 1.27 -7.63 5.09
N GLY A 185 1.28 -7.67 3.76
CA GLY A 185 0.16 -8.21 2.97
C GLY A 185 -0.10 -9.68 3.26
N VAL A 186 0.96 -10.50 3.25
CA VAL A 186 0.86 -11.94 3.55
C VAL A 186 0.53 -12.16 5.01
N LEU A 187 1.23 -11.49 5.93
CA LEU A 187 0.97 -11.57 7.36
C LEU A 187 -0.47 -11.19 7.68
N SER A 188 -1.05 -10.19 7.00
CA SER A 188 -2.45 -9.86 7.20
C SER A 188 -3.38 -11.02 6.87
N GLU A 189 -3.20 -11.65 5.70
CA GLU A 189 -4.04 -12.79 5.32
C GLU A 189 -3.88 -13.98 6.27
N LEU A 190 -2.68 -14.21 6.80
CA LEU A 190 -2.42 -15.28 7.78
C LEU A 190 -3.01 -14.96 9.15
N LEU A 191 -2.84 -13.73 9.63
CA LEU A 191 -3.36 -13.27 10.93
C LEU A 191 -4.89 -13.22 10.93
N ASP A 192 -5.52 -12.85 9.83
CA ASP A 192 -6.98 -12.89 9.67
C ASP A 192 -7.57 -14.31 9.79
N LEU A 193 -6.78 -15.34 9.46
CA LEU A 193 -7.17 -16.74 9.64
C LEU A 193 -6.85 -17.28 11.04
N ALA A 194 -5.77 -16.77 11.65
CA ALA A 194 -5.23 -17.29 12.90
C ALA A 194 -5.87 -16.66 14.14
N LEU A 195 -6.00 -15.34 14.17
CA LEU A 195 -6.40 -14.59 15.35
C LEU A 195 -7.93 -14.65 15.59
N PRO A 196 -8.37 -14.60 16.85
CA PRO A 196 -9.79 -14.42 17.15
C PRO A 196 -10.27 -13.03 16.68
N LEU A 197 -11.57 -12.91 16.38
CA LEU A 197 -12.15 -11.70 15.77
C LEU A 197 -12.02 -10.44 16.65
N ASP A 198 -11.99 -10.59 17.98
CA ASP A 198 -11.81 -9.50 18.93
C ASP A 198 -10.37 -8.96 18.98
N ALA A 199 -9.39 -9.75 18.52
CA ALA A 199 -8.01 -9.33 18.37
C ALA A 199 -7.76 -8.52 17.08
N ILE A 200 -8.72 -8.45 16.16
CA ILE A 200 -8.61 -7.79 14.86
C ILE A 200 -9.51 -6.55 14.81
N ASP A 201 -8.95 -5.37 14.55
CA ASP A 201 -9.75 -4.18 14.24
C ASP A 201 -10.29 -4.25 12.80
N ALA A 202 -11.56 -4.62 12.66
CA ALA A 202 -12.24 -4.75 11.38
C ALA A 202 -12.39 -3.42 10.61
N SER A 203 -12.28 -2.27 11.28
CA SER A 203 -12.34 -0.94 10.63
C SER A 203 -11.04 -0.59 9.89
N ALA A 204 -9.94 -1.24 10.24
CA ALA A 204 -8.63 -1.02 9.66
C ALA A 204 -8.36 -2.03 8.53
N SER A 205 -8.08 -1.55 7.32
CA SER A 205 -7.84 -2.39 6.14
C SER A 205 -6.62 -1.93 5.33
N GLY A 206 -6.02 -2.87 4.60
CA GLY A 206 -4.84 -2.62 3.78
C GLY A 206 -3.52 -2.61 4.56
N ALA A 207 -2.40 -2.61 3.82
CA ALA A 207 -1.06 -2.74 4.41
C ALA A 207 -0.59 -1.48 5.18
N SER A 208 -1.14 -0.31 4.88
CA SER A 208 -0.86 0.94 5.61
C SER A 208 -1.45 0.93 7.02
N GLN A 209 -2.56 0.23 7.24
CA GLN A 209 -3.26 0.14 8.52
C GLN A 209 -2.92 -1.15 9.29
N PHE A 210 -1.86 -1.87 8.90
CA PHE A 210 -1.45 -3.13 9.52
C PHE A 210 -1.28 -3.01 11.04
N CYS A 211 -0.58 -1.96 11.49
CA CYS A 211 -0.32 -1.77 12.91
C CYS A 211 -1.62 -1.57 13.69
N ARG A 212 -2.48 -0.64 13.25
CA ARG A 212 -3.82 -0.44 13.83
C ARG A 212 -4.66 -1.73 13.86
N ARG A 213 -4.68 -2.46 12.73
CA ARG A 213 -5.48 -3.69 12.57
C ARG A 213 -5.15 -4.73 13.63
N TYR A 214 -3.86 -4.94 13.89
CA TYR A 214 -3.38 -5.97 14.83
C TYR A 214 -2.90 -5.42 16.19
N GLY A 215 -3.19 -4.15 16.49
CA GLY A 215 -2.90 -3.51 17.77
C GLY A 215 -1.42 -3.22 18.05
N PHE A 216 -0.59 -3.05 17.02
CA PHE A 216 0.73 -2.44 17.15
C PHE A 216 0.63 -0.91 17.18
N LYS A 217 1.67 -0.26 17.72
CA LYS A 217 1.83 1.19 17.65
C LYS A 217 2.39 1.61 16.29
N ASP A 218 1.75 2.61 15.69
CA ASP A 218 2.31 3.36 14.57
C ASP A 218 3.20 4.51 15.07
N LYS A 219 4.06 5.00 14.18
CA LYS A 219 4.84 6.21 14.44
C LYS A 219 3.86 7.35 14.74
N PRO A 220 3.98 8.04 15.89
CA PRO A 220 3.09 9.13 16.21
C PRO A 220 3.30 10.28 15.23
N LEU A 221 2.19 10.88 14.79
CA LEU A 221 2.23 12.13 14.04
C LEU A 221 2.90 13.20 14.91
N ARG A 222 3.71 14.05 14.28
CA ARG A 222 4.46 15.11 14.97
C ARG A 222 4.05 16.47 14.45
N ILE A 223 3.99 17.42 15.38
CA ILE A 223 3.71 18.82 15.13
C ILE A 223 4.95 19.60 15.51
N ARG A 224 5.45 20.42 14.59
CA ARG A 224 6.59 21.30 14.77
C ARG A 224 6.08 22.73 14.87
N PHE A 225 6.53 23.47 15.87
CA PHE A 225 6.13 24.85 16.08
C PHE A 225 7.29 25.69 16.61
N ARG A 226 7.19 27.02 16.45
CA ARG A 226 8.09 28.01 17.04
C ARG A 226 7.33 28.98 17.91
N LEU A 227 7.81 29.19 19.13
CA LEU A 227 7.33 30.31 19.95
C LEU A 227 8.05 31.59 19.51
N LEU A 228 7.27 32.63 19.25
CA LEU A 228 7.78 33.89 18.69
C LEU A 228 7.94 34.98 19.77
N ASP A 229 7.36 34.77 20.95
CA ASP A 229 7.51 35.67 22.09
C ASP A 229 8.50 35.08 23.11
N PRO A 230 9.64 35.73 23.36
CA PRO A 230 10.60 35.29 24.38
C PRO A 230 10.00 35.13 25.78
N ARG A 231 8.94 35.87 26.13
CA ARG A 231 8.33 35.82 27.47
C ARG A 231 7.57 34.53 27.76
N VAL A 232 7.27 33.75 26.72
CA VAL A 232 6.52 32.48 26.84
C VAL A 232 7.38 31.30 26.38
N ALA A 233 8.70 31.49 26.27
CA ALA A 233 9.65 30.48 25.84
C ALA A 233 9.58 29.21 26.70
N LEU A 234 9.71 28.05 26.06
CA LEU A 234 9.79 26.74 26.73
C LEU A 234 11.23 26.25 26.89
N LEU A 235 12.11 26.67 25.98
CA LEU A 235 13.54 26.41 26.04
C LEU A 235 14.27 27.65 26.59
N PRO A 236 15.46 27.50 27.19
CA PRO A 236 16.23 28.64 27.72
C PRO A 236 16.44 29.78 26.70
N ASP A 237 16.58 31.01 27.21
CA ASP A 237 16.53 32.28 26.45
C ASP A 237 17.57 32.50 25.33
N ALA A 238 18.45 31.52 25.06
CA ALA A 238 19.41 31.54 23.96
C ALA A 238 19.10 30.50 22.86
N CYS A 239 18.10 29.64 23.07
CA CYS A 239 17.74 28.58 22.13
C CYS A 239 16.65 29.06 21.18
N GLU A 240 16.76 28.66 19.91
CA GLU A 240 15.63 28.74 19.00
C GLU A 240 14.48 27.91 19.54
N GLN A 241 13.29 28.50 19.62
CA GLN A 241 12.10 27.84 20.17
C GLN A 241 11.45 26.89 19.15
N ASP A 242 12.24 26.26 18.28
CA ASP A 242 11.78 25.31 17.26
C ASP A 242 11.63 23.92 17.86
N ILE A 243 10.39 23.55 18.14
CA ILE A 243 10.04 22.41 18.98
C ILE A 243 9.14 21.46 18.18
N GLY A 244 9.54 20.19 18.11
CA GLY A 244 8.74 19.11 17.56
C GLY A 244 8.18 18.20 18.66
N VAL A 245 6.86 18.11 18.79
CA VAL A 245 6.17 17.24 19.74
C VAL A 245 5.27 16.23 19.02
N THR A 246 4.86 15.16 19.69
CA THR A 246 3.81 14.28 19.18
C THR A 246 2.46 14.99 19.20
N GLN A 247 1.55 14.65 18.28
CA GLN A 247 0.19 15.17 18.24
C GLN A 247 -0.49 15.11 19.62
N ALA A 248 -0.51 13.94 20.28
CA ALA A 248 -1.14 13.77 21.59
C ALA A 248 -0.55 14.67 22.70
N ALA A 249 0.71 15.09 22.57
CA ALA A 249 1.33 16.05 23.49
C ALA A 249 0.90 17.48 23.14
N PHE A 250 0.88 17.82 21.85
CA PHE A 250 0.41 19.13 21.36
C PHE A 250 -1.05 19.42 21.75
N GLU A 251 -1.91 18.40 21.69
CA GLU A 251 -3.33 18.51 22.09
C GLU A 251 -3.52 18.90 23.56
N ARG A 252 -2.51 18.62 24.40
CA ARG A 252 -2.51 18.89 25.84
C ARG A 252 -1.66 20.08 26.24
N LEU A 253 -1.01 20.75 25.28
CA LEU A 253 -0.25 21.95 25.58
C LEU A 253 -1.19 23.06 26.07
N ASP A 254 -0.76 23.74 27.12
CA ASP A 254 -1.37 24.98 27.60
C ASP A 254 -0.30 26.07 27.53
N LEU A 255 -0.31 26.82 26.43
CA LEU A 255 0.66 27.87 26.17
C LEU A 255 -0.03 29.23 26.33
N PRO A 256 0.59 30.20 27.01
CA PRO A 256 0.05 31.56 27.17
C PRO A 256 0.23 32.40 25.89
N VAL A 257 -0.14 31.84 24.75
CA VAL A 257 -0.17 32.52 23.45
C VAL A 257 -1.61 32.86 23.11
N SER A 258 -1.87 34.04 22.56
CA SER A 258 -3.20 34.41 22.06
C SER A 258 -3.32 34.25 20.55
N ARG A 259 -2.17 34.20 19.85
CA ARG A 259 -2.10 34.19 18.40
C ARG A 259 -1.27 33.02 17.88
N VAL A 260 -1.80 32.35 16.84
CA VAL A 260 -1.13 31.23 16.19
C VAL A 260 -1.12 31.47 14.69
N PHE A 261 0.06 31.39 14.09
CA PHE A 261 0.27 31.38 12.66
C PHE A 261 0.47 29.95 12.18
N ILE A 262 0.04 29.65 10.97
CA ILE A 262 0.21 28.35 10.32
C ILE A 262 0.76 28.61 8.93
N THR A 263 1.89 28.00 8.59
CA THR A 263 2.54 28.13 7.27
C THR A 263 3.07 26.79 6.78
N GLU A 264 3.00 26.55 5.47
CA GLU A 264 3.42 25.30 4.83
C GLU A 264 4.87 25.29 4.34
N ASN A 265 5.52 26.46 4.22
CA ASN A 265 6.89 26.57 3.74
C ASN A 265 7.85 26.58 4.93
N GLU A 266 8.81 25.65 4.93
CA GLU A 266 9.74 25.49 6.04
C GLU A 266 10.64 26.71 6.23
N VAL A 267 11.07 27.36 5.14
CA VAL A 267 11.90 28.56 5.22
C VAL A 267 11.10 29.72 5.80
N ASN A 268 9.83 29.90 5.41
CA ASN A 268 8.95 30.90 6.01
C ASN A 268 8.71 30.62 7.50
N PHE A 269 8.51 29.36 7.87
CA PHE A 269 8.40 28.94 9.26
C PHE A 269 9.63 29.35 10.08
N LEU A 270 10.84 29.18 9.53
CA LEU A 270 12.11 29.53 10.19
C LEU A 270 12.38 31.04 10.20
N ALA A 271 12.01 31.74 9.13
CA ALA A 271 12.23 33.18 9.00
C ALA A 271 11.17 34.04 9.72
N PHE A 272 10.08 33.43 10.21
CA PHE A 272 9.02 34.15 10.91
C PHE A 272 9.59 34.99 12.06
N PRO A 273 9.34 36.31 12.09
CA PRO A 273 9.99 37.20 13.04
C PRO A 273 9.41 37.07 14.45
N PRO A 274 10.16 37.47 15.50
CA PRO A 274 9.64 37.56 16.86
C PRO A 274 8.38 38.43 16.93
N LEU A 275 7.38 37.96 17.67
CA LEU A 275 6.10 38.63 17.82
C LEU A 275 5.46 38.27 19.15
N ALA A 276 5.05 39.30 19.90
CA ALA A 276 4.43 39.18 21.21
C ALA A 276 3.19 38.26 21.22
N GLY A 277 3.05 37.43 22.25
CA GLY A 277 1.92 36.52 22.49
C GLY A 277 1.65 35.54 21.35
N SER A 278 2.64 35.26 20.51
CA SER A 278 2.44 34.56 19.24
C SER A 278 3.30 33.30 19.12
N MET A 279 2.81 32.35 18.31
CA MET A 279 3.56 31.21 17.85
C MET A 279 3.28 30.91 16.38
N VAL A 280 4.16 30.17 15.72
CA VAL A 280 3.95 29.67 14.36
C VAL A 280 4.02 28.15 14.34
N ILE A 281 3.15 27.50 13.59
CA ILE A 281 3.08 26.04 13.39
C ILE A 281 3.50 25.75 11.95
N PHE A 282 4.37 24.76 11.78
CA PHE A 282 4.74 24.25 10.47
C PHE A 282 3.73 23.23 9.97
N GLY A 283 2.94 23.61 8.96
CA GLY A 283 1.98 22.77 8.26
C GLY A 283 2.69 21.86 7.25
N ALA A 284 3.35 20.80 7.73
CA ALA A 284 4.19 19.92 6.92
C ALA A 284 3.43 18.95 5.98
N GLY A 285 2.32 19.36 5.34
CA GLY A 285 1.62 18.56 4.34
C GLY A 285 0.87 17.29 4.84
N TYR A 286 0.88 17.00 6.14
CA TYR A 286 0.17 15.84 6.74
C TYR A 286 -1.35 16.01 6.86
N GLY A 287 -1.90 17.11 6.32
CA GLY A 287 -3.28 17.51 6.53
C GLY A 287 -3.51 18.07 7.94
N PHE A 288 -4.40 19.07 8.04
CA PHE A 288 -4.70 19.76 9.31
C PHE A 288 -5.50 18.92 10.31
N GLU A 289 -5.78 17.65 9.98
CA GLU A 289 -6.39 16.68 10.89
C GLU A 289 -5.57 16.48 12.17
N VAL A 290 -4.24 16.63 12.10
CA VAL A 290 -3.37 16.58 13.29
C VAL A 290 -3.67 17.68 14.31
N LEU A 291 -4.25 18.79 13.89
CA LEU A 291 -4.59 19.91 14.77
C LEU A 291 -6.01 19.77 15.37
N ALA A 292 -6.85 18.89 14.85
CA ALA A 292 -8.26 18.80 15.24
C ALA A 292 -8.45 18.44 16.73
N GLY A 293 -7.53 17.67 17.31
CA GLY A 293 -7.55 17.34 18.73
C GLY A 293 -7.12 18.49 19.65
N ALA A 294 -6.41 19.50 19.12
CA ALA A 294 -5.87 20.61 19.90
C ALA A 294 -6.92 21.70 20.15
N ARG A 295 -7.89 21.38 21.02
CA ARG A 295 -9.05 22.23 21.32
C ARG A 295 -8.68 23.63 21.80
N TRP A 296 -7.52 23.81 22.42
CA TRP A 296 -7.05 25.12 22.88
C TRP A 296 -6.87 26.13 21.73
N LEU A 297 -6.66 25.67 20.49
CA LEU A 297 -6.62 26.53 19.29
C LEU A 297 -7.96 27.24 19.00
N GLN A 298 -9.08 26.67 19.45
CA GLN A 298 -10.40 27.27 19.24
C GLN A 298 -10.58 28.62 19.95
N GLN A 299 -9.79 28.87 20.98
CA GLN A 299 -9.83 30.10 21.77
C GLN A 299 -8.73 31.09 21.39
N ARG A 300 -7.94 30.81 20.34
CA ARG A 300 -6.84 31.66 19.88
C ARG A 300 -7.17 32.31 18.54
N SER A 301 -6.54 33.44 18.25
CA SER A 301 -6.59 34.07 16.93
C SER A 301 -5.68 33.31 15.97
N LEU A 302 -6.26 32.71 14.94
CA LEU A 302 -5.56 31.84 14.00
C LEU A 302 -5.38 32.50 12.63
N TYR A 303 -4.17 32.43 12.10
CA TYR A 303 -3.80 32.98 10.80
C TYR A 303 -3.12 31.90 9.97
N TYR A 304 -3.62 31.66 8.76
CA TYR A 304 -3.05 30.73 7.80
C TYR A 304 -2.38 31.49 6.66
N TRP A 305 -1.14 31.12 6.34
CA TRP A 305 -0.39 31.66 5.21
C TRP A 305 0.06 30.52 4.31
N GLY A 306 -0.62 30.40 3.17
CA GLY A 306 -0.27 29.47 2.09
C GLY A 306 -0.02 30.21 0.78
N ASP A 307 0.19 29.44 -0.27
CA ASP A 307 0.35 29.96 -1.63
C ASP A 307 -0.96 30.54 -2.15
N ILE A 308 -0.87 31.55 -3.03
CA ILE A 308 -2.03 32.05 -3.78
C ILE A 308 -2.15 31.23 -5.07
N ASP A 309 -2.74 30.06 -4.94
CA ASP A 309 -3.14 29.15 -6.01
C ASP A 309 -4.38 28.34 -5.60
N THR A 310 -4.86 27.44 -6.47
CA THR A 310 -6.09 26.69 -6.17
C THR A 310 -5.91 25.66 -5.06
N HIS A 311 -4.70 25.12 -4.84
CA HIS A 311 -4.41 24.20 -3.73
C HIS A 311 -4.30 24.93 -2.38
N GLY A 312 -3.66 26.09 -2.32
CA GLY A 312 -3.52 26.90 -1.11
C GLY A 312 -4.88 27.30 -0.53
N PHE A 313 -5.84 27.67 -1.39
CA PHE A 313 -7.22 27.90 -0.96
C PHE A 313 -7.95 26.61 -0.57
N ALA A 314 -7.71 25.49 -1.24
CA ALA A 314 -8.31 24.22 -0.86
C ALA A 314 -7.85 23.74 0.53
N ILE A 315 -6.60 24.06 0.87
CA ILE A 315 -6.03 23.81 2.18
C ILE A 315 -6.67 24.71 3.24
N LEU A 316 -6.84 26.01 2.96
CA LEU A 316 -7.56 26.92 3.85
C LEU A 316 -9.01 26.46 4.10
N ASP A 317 -9.71 26.00 3.05
CA ASP A 317 -11.06 25.42 3.16
C ASP A 317 -11.06 24.17 4.05
N GLN A 318 -10.06 23.29 3.92
CA GLN A 318 -9.92 22.10 4.78
C GLN A 318 -9.64 22.47 6.24
N LEU A 319 -8.76 23.45 6.47
CA LEU A 319 -8.43 23.94 7.80
C LEU A 319 -9.67 24.56 8.47
N ARG A 320 -10.46 25.35 7.74
CA ARG A 320 -11.72 25.93 8.23
C ARG A 320 -12.82 24.91 8.49
N ALA A 321 -12.73 23.70 7.96
CA ALA A 321 -13.65 22.62 8.34
C ALA A 321 -13.49 22.23 9.81
N GLN A 322 -12.28 22.39 10.37
CA GLN A 322 -11.96 22.07 11.77
C GLN A 322 -11.88 23.32 12.66
N LEU A 323 -11.38 24.43 12.11
CA LEU A 323 -11.16 25.69 12.81
C LEU A 323 -11.81 26.84 12.00
N PRO A 324 -13.14 27.03 12.11
CA PRO A 324 -13.89 27.93 11.22
C PRO A 324 -13.47 29.41 11.28
N HIS A 325 -12.84 29.84 12.38
CA HIS A 325 -12.42 31.21 12.65
C HIS A 325 -11.01 31.54 12.14
N VAL A 326 -10.39 30.67 11.35
CA VAL A 326 -9.06 30.92 10.76
C VAL A 326 -9.13 32.03 9.71
N HIS A 327 -8.27 33.03 9.85
CA HIS A 327 -8.08 34.09 8.86
C HIS A 327 -6.95 33.74 7.89
N SER A 328 -7.08 34.11 6.63
CA SER A 328 -5.94 34.07 5.70
C SER A 328 -5.00 35.26 5.95
N LEU A 329 -3.71 35.06 5.74
CA LEU A 329 -2.66 36.07 5.83
C LEU A 329 -1.97 36.17 4.48
N LEU A 330 -1.95 37.38 3.88
CA LEU A 330 -1.30 37.64 2.58
C LEU A 330 -1.81 36.78 1.41
N MET A 331 -3.03 36.24 1.51
CA MET A 331 -3.68 35.47 0.45
C MET A 331 -4.81 36.25 -0.24
N ASP A 332 -4.62 37.56 -0.40
CA ASP A 332 -5.61 38.45 -0.98
C ASP A 332 -5.18 38.93 -2.37
N ARG A 333 -6.15 39.50 -3.10
CA ARG A 333 -5.97 39.93 -4.48
C ARG A 333 -4.95 41.08 -4.61
N THR A 334 -4.87 41.96 -3.61
CA THR A 334 -3.90 43.06 -3.60
C THR A 334 -2.49 42.50 -3.50
N THR A 335 -2.25 41.55 -2.60
CA THR A 335 -0.98 40.85 -2.48
C THR A 335 -0.61 40.13 -3.78
N LEU A 336 -1.57 39.44 -4.42
CA LEU A 336 -1.33 38.75 -5.68
C LEU A 336 -0.85 39.71 -6.79
N LEU A 337 -1.58 40.80 -7.00
CA LEU A 337 -1.30 41.74 -8.09
C LEU A 337 -0.01 42.55 -7.87
N ALA A 338 0.33 42.86 -6.62
CA ALA A 338 1.57 43.54 -6.27
C ALA A 338 2.83 42.73 -6.64
N HIS A 339 2.69 41.41 -6.80
CA HIS A 339 3.78 40.48 -7.10
C HIS A 339 3.65 39.84 -8.50
N ALA A 340 3.04 40.56 -9.45
CA ALA A 340 2.80 40.05 -10.81
C ALA A 340 4.06 39.54 -11.54
N THR A 341 5.22 40.15 -11.28
CA THR A 341 6.52 39.74 -11.86
C THR A 341 7.04 38.41 -11.31
N GLN A 342 6.46 37.90 -10.24
CA GLN A 342 6.89 36.69 -9.55
C GLN A 342 5.93 35.51 -9.75
N TRP A 343 4.85 35.67 -10.52
CA TRP A 343 3.89 34.60 -10.78
C TRP A 343 4.55 33.39 -11.45
N GLY A 344 4.29 32.22 -10.89
CA GLY A 344 4.59 30.90 -11.45
C GLY A 344 3.40 30.26 -12.15
N GLU A 345 3.50 28.95 -12.34
CA GLU A 345 2.46 28.12 -12.95
C GLU A 345 2.08 26.96 -12.02
N GLU A 346 0.80 26.71 -11.84
CA GLU A 346 0.22 25.57 -11.14
C GLU A 346 0.01 24.39 -12.12
N PRO A 347 0.76 23.26 -12.00
CA PRO A 347 0.69 22.20 -12.99
C PRO A 347 -0.68 21.52 -13.09
N GLN A 348 -1.37 21.38 -11.96
CA GLN A 348 -2.66 20.69 -11.86
C GLN A 348 -3.60 21.49 -10.95
N PRO A 349 -4.33 22.47 -11.50
CA PRO A 349 -5.30 23.24 -10.73
C PRO A 349 -6.44 22.37 -10.22
N LEU A 350 -6.87 22.68 -9.01
CA LEU A 350 -8.04 22.13 -8.34
C LEU A 350 -9.30 22.88 -8.80
N LEU A 351 -10.30 22.12 -9.24
CA LEU A 351 -11.53 22.66 -9.84
C LEU A 351 -12.80 22.46 -9.00
N ARG A 352 -12.68 21.86 -7.80
CA ARG A 352 -13.84 21.65 -6.91
C ARG A 352 -14.24 22.93 -6.19
N ASP A 353 -15.48 23.00 -5.76
CA ASP A 353 -15.98 24.11 -4.94
C ASP A 353 -15.40 24.07 -3.52
N LEU A 354 -15.14 25.27 -2.98
CA LEU A 354 -14.56 25.52 -1.67
C LEU A 354 -15.52 26.36 -0.81
N PRO A 355 -16.53 25.74 -0.18
CA PRO A 355 -17.65 26.45 0.42
C PRO A 355 -17.31 27.24 1.70
N ARG A 356 -16.11 27.07 2.29
CA ARG A 356 -15.70 27.75 3.52
C ARG A 356 -14.77 28.94 3.27
N LEU A 357 -14.59 29.35 2.01
CA LEU A 357 -13.93 30.60 1.69
C LEU A 357 -14.83 31.79 1.99
N THR A 358 -14.22 32.92 2.34
CA THR A 358 -14.92 34.22 2.38
C THR A 358 -15.30 34.65 0.97
N VAL A 359 -16.13 35.69 0.85
CA VAL A 359 -16.55 36.22 -0.46
C VAL A 359 -15.34 36.70 -1.27
N GLU A 360 -14.41 37.38 -0.63
CA GLU A 360 -13.21 37.94 -1.25
C GLU A 360 -12.23 36.85 -1.68
N GLU A 361 -12.00 35.84 -0.82
CA GLU A 361 -11.14 34.69 -1.14
C GLU A 361 -11.76 33.82 -2.24
N GLY A 362 -13.08 33.60 -2.20
CA GLY A 362 -13.81 32.86 -3.23
C GLY A 362 -13.75 33.54 -4.59
N ALA A 363 -13.90 34.86 -4.63
CA ALA A 363 -13.75 35.63 -5.87
C ALA A 363 -12.33 35.51 -6.46
N LEU A 364 -11.29 35.56 -5.62
CA LEU A 364 -9.92 35.35 -6.07
C LEU A 364 -9.68 33.90 -6.52
N PHE A 365 -10.18 32.92 -5.79
CA PHE A 365 -10.13 31.52 -6.17
C PHE A 365 -10.78 31.27 -7.54
N ASP A 366 -11.95 31.86 -7.80
CA ASP A 366 -12.63 31.77 -9.10
C ASP A 366 -11.81 32.42 -10.22
N GLU A 367 -11.14 33.56 -9.96
CA GLU A 367 -10.22 34.17 -10.93
C GLU A 367 -9.05 33.25 -11.30
N LEU A 368 -8.52 32.50 -10.33
CA LEU A 368 -7.43 31.54 -10.52
C LEU A 368 -7.92 30.27 -11.24
N ARG A 369 -8.99 29.64 -10.70
CA ARG A 369 -9.61 28.41 -11.23
C ARG A 369 -10.04 28.57 -12.69
N ASP A 370 -10.68 29.69 -13.00
CA ASP A 370 -11.23 29.96 -14.33
C ASP A 370 -10.21 30.64 -15.26
N ASN A 371 -8.95 30.80 -14.82
CA ASN A 371 -7.84 31.37 -15.60
C ASN A 371 -8.10 32.81 -16.10
N ARG A 372 -8.82 33.63 -15.32
CA ARG A 372 -9.25 34.98 -15.74
C ARG A 372 -8.11 35.99 -15.79
N LEU A 373 -7.07 35.79 -14.97
CA LEU A 373 -5.87 36.63 -14.94
C LEU A 373 -4.75 36.09 -15.83
N ARG A 374 -4.44 34.80 -15.68
CA ARG A 374 -3.44 34.05 -16.45
C ARG A 374 -3.77 32.56 -16.37
N ALA A 375 -3.41 31.79 -17.39
CA ALA A 375 -3.48 30.35 -17.34
C ALA A 375 -2.64 29.80 -16.18
N ARG A 376 -3.25 28.97 -15.33
CA ARG A 376 -2.61 28.23 -14.23
C ARG A 376 -1.81 29.13 -13.31
N LEU A 377 -2.32 30.31 -13.00
CA LEU A 377 -1.60 31.29 -12.20
C LEU A 377 -1.33 30.72 -10.80
N ARG A 378 -0.08 30.86 -10.33
CA ARG A 378 0.31 30.60 -8.94
C ARG A 378 1.23 31.69 -8.43
N LEU A 379 1.06 32.13 -7.19
CA LEU A 379 2.08 32.86 -6.45
C LEU A 379 2.47 32.06 -5.20
N GLU A 380 3.68 31.51 -5.23
CA GLU A 380 4.27 30.82 -4.10
C GLU A 380 4.52 31.81 -2.95
N GLN A 381 4.20 31.42 -1.72
CA GLN A 381 4.33 32.30 -0.55
C GLN A 381 5.76 32.81 -0.34
N GLU A 382 6.78 32.03 -0.72
CA GLU A 382 8.19 32.39 -0.58
C GLU A 382 8.64 33.50 -1.54
N ARG A 383 7.83 33.79 -2.56
CA ARG A 383 8.11 34.87 -3.51
C ARG A 383 7.64 36.22 -2.99
N ILE A 384 6.62 36.23 -2.14
CA ILE A 384 6.10 37.45 -1.50
C ILE A 384 7.24 38.09 -0.69
N GLY A 385 7.52 39.36 -0.96
CA GLY A 385 8.65 40.04 -0.34
C GLY A 385 8.51 40.10 1.19
N PHE A 386 9.59 39.81 1.92
CA PHE A 386 9.56 39.72 3.40
C PHE A 386 9.02 40.98 4.10
N GLY A 387 9.19 42.18 3.51
CA GLY A 387 8.62 43.42 4.02
C GLY A 387 7.09 43.41 4.09
N TRP A 388 6.40 42.69 3.19
CA TRP A 388 4.94 42.52 3.23
C TRP A 388 4.51 41.72 4.45
N LEU A 389 5.25 40.66 4.81
CA LEU A 389 5.02 39.92 6.04
C LEU A 389 5.16 40.83 7.26
N GLN A 390 6.25 41.60 7.35
CA GLN A 390 6.45 42.50 8.48
C GLN A 390 5.33 43.54 8.60
N GLN A 391 4.89 44.12 7.49
CA GLN A 391 3.77 45.07 7.47
C GLN A 391 2.45 44.43 7.88
N ALA A 392 2.15 43.24 7.35
CA ALA A 392 0.93 42.51 7.69
C ALA A 392 0.90 42.14 9.17
N LEU A 393 2.02 41.67 9.73
CA LEU A 393 2.14 41.35 11.15
C LEU A 393 1.99 42.59 12.05
N ALA A 394 2.55 43.73 11.63
CA ALA A 394 2.43 45.00 12.36
C ALA A 394 1.00 45.58 12.33
N ALA A 395 0.22 45.27 11.31
CA ALA A 395 -1.19 45.69 11.19
C ALA A 395 -2.16 44.86 12.03
N LEU A 396 -1.71 43.73 12.58
CA LEU A 396 -2.56 42.91 13.44
C LEU A 396 -2.83 43.61 14.78
N PRO A 397 -4.01 43.41 15.41
CA PRO A 397 -4.33 44.02 16.69
C PRO A 397 -3.26 43.74 17.75
N ALA A 398 -2.98 44.68 18.64
CA ALA A 398 -2.07 44.38 19.75
C ALA A 398 -2.64 43.23 20.59
N VAL A 399 -1.80 42.26 20.93
CA VAL A 399 -2.18 41.23 21.91
C VAL A 399 -2.12 41.87 23.28
N SER A 400 -3.27 41.98 23.97
CA SER A 400 -3.25 42.15 25.42
C SER A 400 -2.71 40.85 25.99
N LEU A 401 -1.52 40.92 26.56
CA LEU A 401 -1.07 39.84 27.42
C LEU A 401 -2.06 39.81 28.58
N LEU A 402 -2.54 38.63 28.93
CA LEU A 402 -3.22 38.48 30.20
C LEU A 402 -2.16 38.75 31.26
N ASP A 403 -2.15 39.98 31.79
CA ASP A 403 -1.56 40.27 33.08
C ASP A 403 -2.48 39.64 34.13
N ASP A 404 -2.24 38.39 34.45
CA ASP A 404 -2.81 37.68 35.61
C ASP A 404 -1.86 36.50 35.91
N ALA A 405 -1.32 36.25 37.09
CA ALA A 405 -1.16 36.96 38.35
C ALA A 405 -0.08 36.17 39.13
N THR A 406 0.54 36.81 40.11
CA THR A 406 1.33 36.25 41.25
C THR A 406 1.29 34.76 41.53
#